data_AF-A0A965QG75-F1
#
_entry.id   AF-A0A965QG75-F1
#
_cell.length_a   1.000
_cell.length_b   1.000
_cell.length_c   1.000
_cell.angle_alpha   90.00
_cell.angle_beta   90.00
_cell.angle_gamma   90.00
#
_symmetry.space_group_name_H-M   'P 1'
#
loop_
_entity.id
_entity.type
_entity.pdbx_description
1 polymer ?
#
loop_
_entity_poly.entity_id
_entity_poly.type
_entity_poly.pdbx_seq_one_letter_code
_entity_poly.pdbx_strand_id
1 'polypeptide(L)'
;MTLKLVRKSQHAHVLVCRSCGDAFASDETFRAVTASAHVKKNLESELLNGRDGWQVRVVESGCLDICPVGAISVRLVGAENTESKTLTWTIDPKSDAGALATEIQQFLRRK
;
A
#
# COMPACT_ATOMS: atom_id res chain seq x y z
N MET A 1 -11.58 32.86 -23.76
CA MET A 1 -11.67 31.38 -23.81
C MET A 1 -10.55 30.84 -22.94
N THR A 2 -10.86 30.42 -21.72
CA THR A 2 -9.85 30.04 -20.71
C THR A 2 -9.60 28.55 -20.80
N LEU A 3 -8.43 28.14 -21.29
CA LEU A 3 -8.01 26.74 -21.32
C LEU A 3 -7.80 26.25 -19.88
N LYS A 4 -8.68 25.36 -19.41
CA LYS A 4 -8.51 24.66 -18.13
C LYS A 4 -7.49 23.55 -18.34
N LEU A 5 -6.31 23.68 -17.75
CA LEU A 5 -5.30 22.64 -17.71
C LEU A 5 -5.85 21.46 -16.89
N VAL A 6 -6.32 20.41 -17.57
CA VAL A 6 -6.72 19.16 -16.92
C VAL A 6 -5.42 18.42 -16.61
N ARG A 7 -4.97 18.44 -15.34
CA ARG A 7 -3.90 17.55 -14.89
C ARG A 7 -4.38 16.10 -15.07
N LYS A 8 -3.59 15.27 -15.76
CA LYS A 8 -3.84 13.82 -15.76
C LYS A 8 -3.74 13.33 -14.31
N SER A 9 -4.80 12.69 -13.82
CA SER A 9 -4.76 11.97 -12.55
C SER A 9 -3.77 10.83 -12.68
N GLN A 10 -2.78 10.77 -11.80
CA GLN A 10 -1.83 9.67 -11.75
C GLN A 10 -2.40 8.59 -10.81
N HIS A 11 -2.31 7.33 -11.19
CA HIS A 11 -2.90 6.21 -10.45
C HIS A 11 -1.81 5.31 -9.91
N ALA A 12 -1.90 4.90 -8.64
CA ALA A 12 -0.99 3.89 -8.09
C ALA A 12 -1.78 2.82 -7.32
N HIS A 13 -1.23 1.61 -7.30
CA HIS A 13 -1.78 0.47 -6.57
C HIS A 13 -0.80 0.03 -5.50
N VAL A 14 -1.27 -0.08 -4.28
CA VAL A 14 -0.54 -0.68 -3.16
C VAL A 14 -1.12 -2.08 -2.96
N LEU A 15 -0.31 -3.10 -3.24
CA LEU A 15 -0.64 -4.50 -3.09
C LEU A 15 -0.24 -4.94 -1.68
N VAL A 16 -1.16 -5.52 -0.92
CA VAL A 16 -0.90 -6.14 0.39
C VAL A 16 -0.92 -7.65 0.22
N CYS A 17 0.11 -8.35 0.68
CA CYS A 17 0.21 -9.80 0.53
C CYS A 17 -0.77 -10.51 1.49
N ARG A 18 -1.79 -11.18 0.94
CA ARG A 18 -2.76 -11.95 1.73
C ARG A 18 -2.11 -13.18 2.39
N SER A 19 -1.22 -13.86 1.67
CA SER A 19 -0.54 -15.05 2.18
C SER A 19 0.32 -14.76 3.42
N CYS A 20 0.92 -13.58 3.51
CA CYS A 20 1.59 -13.15 4.74
C CYS A 20 0.58 -12.95 5.89
N GLY A 21 -0.60 -12.39 5.59
CA GLY A 21 -1.65 -12.17 6.58
C GLY A 21 -2.23 -13.47 7.15
N ASP A 22 -2.34 -14.52 6.33
CA ASP A 22 -2.83 -15.83 6.75
C ASP A 22 -1.88 -16.52 7.75
N ALA A 23 -0.59 -16.18 7.75
CA ALA A 23 0.37 -16.68 8.75
C ALA A 23 0.07 -16.21 10.18
N PHE A 24 -0.80 -15.20 10.34
CA PHE A 24 -1.24 -14.67 11.63
C PHE A 24 -2.63 -15.18 12.03
N ALA A 25 -3.18 -16.20 11.36
CA ALA A 25 -4.52 -16.70 11.63
C ALA A 25 -4.76 -17.15 13.08
N SER A 26 -3.70 -17.54 13.80
CA SER A 26 -3.77 -17.92 15.23
C SER A 26 -3.64 -16.75 16.20
N ASP A 27 -3.37 -15.53 15.72
CA ASP A 27 -3.21 -14.35 16.56
C ASP A 27 -4.59 -13.74 16.89
N GLU A 28 -4.89 -13.60 18.19
CA GLU A 28 -6.19 -13.13 18.65
C GLU A 28 -6.52 -11.70 18.18
N THR A 29 -5.49 -10.89 17.91
CA THR A 29 -5.63 -9.51 17.39
C THR A 29 -6.39 -9.50 16.05
N PHE A 30 -6.22 -10.55 15.25
CA PHE A 30 -6.73 -10.66 13.88
C PHE A 30 -7.88 -11.66 13.76
N ARG A 31 -8.51 -12.03 14.88
CA ARG A 31 -9.59 -13.04 14.89
C ARG A 31 -10.85 -12.60 14.12
N ALA A 32 -11.11 -11.29 14.08
CA ALA A 32 -12.26 -10.71 13.38
C ALA A 32 -11.94 -10.28 11.93
N VAL A 33 -10.67 -10.02 11.62
CA VAL A 33 -10.19 -9.56 10.31
C VAL A 33 -8.78 -10.09 10.09
N THR A 34 -8.48 -10.62 8.90
CA THR A 34 -7.11 -11.09 8.60
C THR A 34 -6.10 -9.96 8.78
N ALA A 35 -4.85 -10.30 9.15
CA ALA A 35 -3.80 -9.31 9.33
C ALA A 35 -3.54 -8.48 8.04
N SER A 36 -3.71 -9.10 6.86
CA SER A 36 -3.65 -8.41 5.57
C SER A 36 -4.78 -7.39 5.40
N ALA A 37 -6.02 -7.75 5.76
CA ALA A 37 -7.17 -6.85 5.69
C ALA A 37 -7.03 -5.69 6.69
N HIS A 38 -6.45 -5.95 7.87
CA HIS A 38 -6.13 -4.92 8.85
C HIS A 38 -5.12 -3.91 8.27
N VAL A 39 -3.98 -4.39 7.76
CA VAL A 39 -2.96 -3.53 7.12
C VAL A 39 -3.54 -2.76 5.94
N LYS A 40 -4.33 -3.42 5.08
CA LYS A 40 -5.02 -2.76 3.96
C LYS A 40 -5.85 -1.58 4.46
N LYS A 41 -6.73 -1.79 5.44
CA LYS A 41 -7.63 -0.74 5.95
C LYS A 41 -6.85 0.44 6.55
N ASN A 42 -5.78 0.16 7.29
CA ASN A 42 -4.93 1.21 7.85
C ASN A 42 -4.27 2.02 6.73
N LEU A 43 -3.67 1.35 5.73
CA LEU A 43 -3.07 2.02 4.58
C LEU A 43 -4.10 2.80 3.75
N GLU A 44 -5.31 2.28 3.56
CA GLU A 44 -6.38 3.02 2.89
C GLU A 44 -6.68 4.33 3.62
N SER A 45 -6.84 4.27 4.94
CA SER A 45 -7.10 5.45 5.78
C SER A 45 -5.99 6.50 5.68
N GLU A 46 -4.73 6.07 5.73
CA GLU A 46 -3.57 6.97 5.66
C GLU A 46 -3.36 7.55 4.25
N LEU A 47 -3.55 6.75 3.21
CA LEU A 47 -3.29 7.15 1.82
C LEU A 47 -4.46 7.89 1.17
N LEU A 48 -5.70 7.73 1.68
CA LEU A 48 -6.86 8.52 1.28
C LEU A 48 -6.68 10.03 1.53
N ASN A 49 -5.81 10.39 2.47
CA ASN A 49 -5.51 11.78 2.82
C ASN A 49 -4.42 12.43 1.93
N GLY A 50 -3.89 11.71 0.93
CA GLY A 50 -2.86 12.22 0.02
C GLY A 50 -3.38 13.34 -0.90
N ARG A 51 -3.12 14.60 -0.53
CA ARG A 51 -3.55 15.83 -1.24
C ARG A 51 -2.82 16.10 -2.58
N ASP A 52 -2.10 15.13 -3.13
CA ASP A 52 -0.98 15.41 -4.05
C ASP A 52 -1.20 14.95 -5.51
N GLY A 53 -2.45 14.78 -5.94
CA GLY A 53 -2.78 14.48 -7.34
C GLY A 53 -2.60 13.01 -7.75
N TRP A 54 -2.17 12.15 -6.83
CA TRP A 54 -2.18 10.69 -6.98
C TRP A 54 -3.46 10.08 -6.42
N GLN A 55 -4.06 9.17 -7.19
CA GLN A 55 -5.09 8.27 -6.70
C GLN A 55 -4.46 6.93 -6.34
N VAL A 56 -4.29 6.69 -5.05
CA VAL A 56 -3.71 5.44 -4.55
C VAL A 56 -4.84 4.49 -4.15
N ARG A 57 -4.84 3.29 -4.72
CA ARG A 57 -5.73 2.20 -4.32
C ARG A 57 -4.95 1.14 -3.58
N VAL A 58 -5.44 0.72 -2.42
CA VAL A 58 -4.86 -0.40 -1.67
C VAL A 58 -5.70 -1.64 -1.92
N VAL A 59 -5.06 -2.74 -2.32
CA VAL A 59 -5.75 -4.00 -2.62
C VAL A 59 -5.00 -5.17 -2.01
N GLU A 60 -5.73 -6.20 -1.59
CA GLU A 60 -5.12 -7.47 -1.24
C GLU A 60 -4.74 -8.21 -2.52
N SER A 61 -3.59 -8.87 -2.47
CA SER A 61 -3.03 -9.66 -3.57
C SER A 61 -2.58 -11.02 -3.04
N GLY A 62 -2.26 -11.94 -3.95
CA GLY A 62 -1.60 -13.20 -3.60
C GLY A 62 -0.18 -12.98 -3.04
N CYS A 63 0.63 -14.02 -3.07
CA CYS A 63 2.03 -13.93 -2.67
C CYS A 63 2.78 -12.88 -3.53
N LEU A 64 3.56 -12.01 -2.88
CA LEU A 64 4.38 -10.97 -3.52
C LEU A 64 5.85 -11.40 -3.59
N ASP A 65 6.12 -12.68 -3.84
CA ASP A 65 7.44 -13.32 -3.92
C ASP A 65 8.23 -13.37 -2.59
N ILE A 66 7.92 -12.48 -1.66
CA ILE A 66 8.55 -12.36 -0.34
C ILE A 66 7.47 -12.56 0.72
N CYS A 67 7.72 -13.50 1.64
CA CYS A 67 6.89 -13.76 2.81
C CYS A 67 7.77 -13.74 4.07
N PRO A 68 8.00 -12.56 4.67
CA PRO A 68 8.80 -12.46 5.87
C PRO A 68 8.06 -13.09 7.07
N VAL A 69 8.81 -13.74 7.96
CA VAL A 69 8.24 -14.24 9.22
C VAL A 69 7.90 -13.05 10.12
N GLY A 70 6.67 -12.99 10.60
CA GLY A 70 6.23 -11.94 11.52
C GLY A 70 5.99 -10.57 10.87
N ALA A 71 5.95 -10.49 9.53
CA ALA A 71 5.59 -9.26 8.82
C ALA A 71 4.76 -9.55 7.57
N ILE A 72 4.20 -8.49 6.97
CA ILE A 72 3.43 -8.52 5.73
C ILE A 72 4.17 -7.76 4.65
N SER A 73 4.31 -8.38 3.48
CA SER A 73 4.85 -7.70 2.31
C SER A 73 3.82 -6.78 1.65
N VAL A 74 4.25 -5.57 1.31
CA VAL A 74 3.45 -4.54 0.65
C VAL A 74 4.21 -4.04 -0.57
N ARG A 75 3.57 -3.97 -1.75
CA ARG A 75 4.23 -3.57 -3.00
C ARG A 75 3.49 -2.43 -3.69
N LEU A 76 4.21 -1.41 -4.15
CA LEU A 76 3.65 -0.33 -4.96
C LEU A 76 3.82 -0.62 -6.46
N VAL A 77 2.75 -0.48 -7.22
CA VAL A 77 2.66 -0.72 -8.67
C VAL A 77 1.95 0.45 -9.36
N GLY A 78 2.32 0.73 -10.61
CA GLY A 78 1.53 1.60 -11.48
C GLY A 78 1.88 3.08 -11.43
N ALA A 79 2.99 3.48 -10.81
CA ALA A 79 3.49 4.85 -10.95
C ALA A 79 3.96 5.11 -12.41
N GLU A 80 3.02 5.52 -13.27
CA GLU A 80 3.20 5.77 -14.69
C GLU A 80 4.43 6.68 -14.90
N ASN A 81 5.41 6.21 -15.69
CA ASN A 81 6.74 6.80 -15.97
C ASN A 81 7.94 6.23 -15.21
N THR A 82 7.93 4.96 -14.82
CA THR A 82 9.18 4.30 -14.41
C THR A 82 9.33 2.96 -15.10
N GLU A 83 10.39 2.82 -15.88
CA GLU A 83 11.00 1.52 -16.12
C GLU A 83 11.11 0.79 -14.76
N SER A 84 10.24 -0.18 -14.53
CA SER A 84 10.48 -1.37 -13.71
C SER A 84 10.85 -1.20 -12.22
N LYS A 85 10.52 -0.10 -11.55
CA LYS A 85 10.72 -0.01 -10.08
C LYS A 85 9.42 -0.27 -9.33
N THR A 86 9.07 -1.55 -9.20
CA THR A 86 8.18 -2.01 -8.13
C THR A 86 8.95 -1.91 -6.81
N LEU A 87 8.45 -1.11 -5.87
CA LEU A 87 9.00 -1.08 -4.52
C LEU A 87 8.23 -2.05 -3.64
N THR A 88 8.95 -2.83 -2.85
CA THR A 88 8.37 -3.76 -1.88
C THR A 88 8.90 -3.41 -0.50
N TRP A 89 7.98 -3.28 0.44
CA TRP A 89 8.24 -3.06 1.86
C TRP A 89 7.72 -4.23 2.67
N THR A 90 8.15 -4.29 3.92
CA THR A 90 7.63 -5.22 4.93
C THR A 90 7.10 -4.41 6.11
N ILE A 91 5.90 -4.72 6.57
CA ILE A 91 5.25 -4.06 7.70
C ILE A 91 4.85 -5.09 8.75
N ASP A 92 5.12 -4.79 10.03
CA ASP A 92 4.51 -5.54 11.12
C ASP A 92 3.01 -5.19 11.16
N PRO A 93 2.09 -6.16 11.00
CA PRO A 93 0.66 -5.87 10.98
C PRO A 93 0.12 -5.28 12.28
N LYS A 94 0.88 -5.32 13.39
CA LYS A 94 0.54 -4.68 14.67
C LYS A 94 1.06 -3.24 14.78
N SER A 95 1.95 -2.84 13.88
CA SER A 95 2.52 -1.48 13.86
C SER A 95 1.60 -0.48 13.17
N ASP A 96 1.81 0.81 13.47
CA ASP A 96 1.13 1.89 12.77
C ASP A 96 1.59 1.97 11.30
N ALA A 97 0.62 2.00 10.39
CA ALA A 97 0.87 2.10 8.96
C ALA A 97 1.30 3.51 8.52
N GLY A 98 1.21 4.52 9.39
CA GLY A 98 1.53 5.91 9.08
C GLY A 98 2.95 6.14 8.56
N ALA A 99 3.95 5.42 9.09
CA ALA A 99 5.33 5.52 8.62
C ALA A 99 5.47 5.01 7.17
N LEU A 100 4.89 3.83 6.88
CA LEU A 100 4.89 3.26 5.53
C LEU A 100 4.08 4.12 4.55
N ALA A 101 2.92 4.64 4.97
CA ALA A 101 2.10 5.52 4.15
C ALA A 101 2.85 6.81 3.80
N THR A 102 3.57 7.39 4.76
CA THR A 102 4.44 8.56 4.55
C THR A 102 5.53 8.25 3.53
N GLU A 103 6.17 7.08 3.63
CA GLU A 103 7.21 6.66 2.69
C GLU A 103 6.65 6.49 1.27
N ILE A 104 5.49 5.84 1.13
CA ILE A 104 4.78 5.69 -0.15
C ILE A 104 4.46 7.07 -0.75
N GLN A 105 3.91 7.99 0.04
CA GLN A 105 3.60 9.34 -0.44
C GLN A 105 4.86 10.12 -0.85
N GLN A 106 5.95 10.03 -0.08
CA GLN A 106 7.22 10.66 -0.45
C GLN A 106 7.76 10.09 -1.76
N PHE A 107 7.66 8.78 -1.97
CA PHE A 107 8.08 8.17 -3.23
C PHE A 107 7.26 8.69 -4.41
N LEU A 108 5.94 8.77 -4.26
CA LEU A 108 5.04 9.30 -5.29
C LEU A 108 5.30 10.79 -5.59
N ARG A 109 5.81 11.57 -4.62
CA ARG A 109 6.14 13.00 -4.76
C ARG A 109 7.53 13.29 -5.35
N ARG A 110 8.49 12.36 -5.29
CA ARG A 110 9.86 12.56 -5.80
C ARG A 110 9.94 12.54 -7.35
N LYS A 111 8.81 12.59 -8.03
CA LYS A 111 8.63 12.45 -9.48
C LYS A 111 7.66 13.52 -9.98
#